data_AF-A0A126SYT5-F1
#
_entry.id   AF-A0A126SYT5-F1
#
_cell.length_a   1.000
_cell.length_b   1.000
_cell.length_c   1.000
_cell.angle_alpha   90.00
_cell.angle_beta   90.00
_cell.angle_gamma   90.00
#
_symmetry.space_group_name_H-M   'P 1'
#
loop_
_entity.id
_entity.type
_entity.pdbx_description
1 polymer ?
#
loop_
_entity_poly.entity_id
_entity_poly.type
_entity_poly.pdbx_seq_one_letter_code
_entity_poly.pdbx_strand_id
1 'polypeptide(L)'
;MVSRRAFLRGGSLAGLASLVPAAGAAVRPRASLRGQPFEAVCDTRHPDGDAFLTAISPRAYRSHGVGVDPGAVLSVMADATAAGRVVLGLTTPTAFMIARQVAAPHGYGLAFQGEHDYLGKDRLHHRLRGDEAWLGELATLLEHSADAWPQALGRTLAGLPADRECTATQAIDCVARHPPGKPGQRVSWVLAPLRA
;
A
#
# COMPACT_ATOMS: atom_id res chain seq x y z
N MET A 1 -24.36 6.86 -66.47
CA MET A 1 -23.59 5.83 -67.21
C MET A 1 -22.22 5.71 -66.56
N VAL A 2 -21.83 4.50 -66.16
CA VAL A 2 -20.51 4.19 -65.57
C VAL A 2 -19.67 3.44 -66.61
N SER A 3 -18.40 3.81 -66.75
CA SER A 3 -17.29 2.90 -67.13
C SER A 3 -15.97 3.67 -66.91
N ARG A 4 -15.10 3.36 -65.94
CA ARG A 4 -14.19 2.21 -65.69
C ARG A 4 -12.98 2.10 -66.66
N ARG A 5 -11.79 2.26 -66.03
CA ARG A 5 -10.43 1.76 -66.36
C ARG A 5 -9.48 2.63 -67.22
N ALA A 6 -8.45 3.18 -66.56
CA ALA A 6 -7.01 2.85 -66.69
C ALA A 6 -6.20 3.98 -65.99
N PHE A 7 -5.51 3.79 -64.87
CA PHE A 7 -4.31 2.98 -64.59
C PHE A 7 -3.01 3.60 -65.16
N LEU A 8 -2.17 4.11 -64.24
CA LEU A 8 -0.69 4.06 -64.14
C LEU A 8 -0.18 5.35 -63.45
N ARG A 9 0.26 5.31 -62.19
CA ARG A 9 1.62 4.95 -61.68
C ARG A 9 2.67 6.05 -61.93
N GLY A 10 3.31 6.48 -60.82
CA GLY A 10 4.51 7.35 -60.78
C GLY A 10 4.18 8.74 -60.25
N GLY A 11 4.83 9.34 -59.26
CA GLY A 11 6.00 8.96 -58.46
C GLY A 11 5.99 9.78 -57.16
N SER A 12 6.55 9.19 -56.10
CA SER A 12 7.78 9.69 -55.46
C SER A 12 7.57 10.71 -54.36
N LEU A 13 7.77 10.17 -53.15
CA LEU A 13 8.12 10.79 -51.87
C LEU A 13 8.93 12.09 -51.99
N ALA A 14 8.43 13.15 -51.35
CA ALA A 14 9.28 14.12 -50.66
C ALA A 14 8.44 14.96 -49.70
N GLY A 15 8.89 15.00 -48.44
CA GLY A 15 8.64 16.13 -47.56
C GLY A 15 7.22 16.24 -47.02
N LEU A 16 7.02 15.70 -45.83
CA LEU A 16 6.60 16.46 -44.64
C LEU A 16 6.53 15.41 -43.53
N ALA A 17 7.65 15.21 -42.85
CA ALA A 17 7.65 14.55 -41.56
C ALA A 17 6.76 15.40 -40.64
N SER A 18 5.49 15.02 -40.54
CA SER A 18 4.59 15.52 -39.52
C SER A 18 5.22 15.12 -38.19
N LEU A 19 5.87 16.10 -37.56
CA LEU A 19 6.23 16.08 -36.16
C LEU A 19 4.93 15.91 -35.39
N VAL A 20 4.52 14.66 -35.17
CA VAL A 20 3.64 14.34 -34.07
C VAL A 20 4.51 14.56 -32.83
N PRO A 21 4.21 15.54 -31.96
CA PRO A 21 4.75 15.47 -30.63
C PRO A 21 4.06 14.26 -30.02
N ALA A 22 4.72 13.10 -30.07
CA ALA A 22 4.50 12.10 -29.06
C ALA A 22 4.83 12.82 -27.77
N ALA A 23 3.79 13.34 -27.11
CA ALA A 23 3.84 13.72 -25.72
C ALA A 23 4.26 12.44 -25.00
N GLY A 24 5.58 12.25 -24.91
CA GLY A 24 6.17 11.24 -24.06
C GLY A 24 5.66 11.62 -22.69
N ALA A 25 4.63 10.90 -22.22
CA ALA A 25 4.30 10.89 -20.82
C ALA A 25 5.63 10.57 -20.14
N ALA A 26 6.23 11.59 -19.53
CA ALA A 26 7.44 11.39 -18.77
C ALA A 26 7.04 10.42 -17.67
N VAL A 27 7.36 9.14 -17.86
CA VAL A 27 7.20 8.12 -16.84
C VAL A 27 8.20 8.51 -15.78
N ARG A 28 7.74 9.34 -14.84
CA ARG A 28 8.54 9.71 -13.69
C ARG A 28 8.85 8.41 -12.95
N PRO A 29 10.13 8.16 -12.61
CA PRO A 29 10.49 6.98 -11.85
C PRO A 29 9.68 6.97 -10.54
N ARG A 30 9.08 5.81 -10.24
CA ARG A 30 8.21 5.57 -9.08
C ARG A 30 8.96 5.97 -7.82
N ALA A 31 8.34 6.82 -6.99
CA ALA A 31 8.87 7.11 -5.67
C ALA A 31 8.64 5.89 -4.78
N SER A 32 9.60 4.97 -4.74
CA SER A 32 9.56 3.90 -3.74
C SER A 32 9.76 4.54 -2.36
N LEU A 33 9.17 3.96 -1.31
CA LEU A 33 9.49 4.34 0.08
C LEU A 33 10.99 4.20 0.41
N ARG A 34 11.80 3.53 -0.43
CA ARG A 34 13.25 3.47 -0.24
C ARG A 34 13.82 4.89 -0.24
N GLY A 35 14.24 5.31 0.96
CA GLY A 35 14.94 6.57 1.18
C GLY A 35 14.04 7.74 1.60
N GLN A 36 12.74 7.54 1.81
CA GLN A 36 11.85 8.58 2.36
C GLN A 36 11.53 8.31 3.84
N PRO A 37 11.55 9.35 4.70
CA PRO A 37 11.15 9.19 6.09
C PRO A 37 9.64 8.90 6.18
N PHE A 38 9.26 7.86 6.91
CA PHE A 38 7.86 7.51 7.19
C PHE A 38 7.63 7.31 8.69
N GLU A 39 6.41 7.55 9.14
CA GLU A 39 5.96 7.24 10.50
C GLU A 39 5.44 5.81 10.58
N ALA A 40 5.76 5.11 11.67
CA ALA A 40 5.27 3.76 11.95
C ALA A 40 4.34 3.77 13.16
N VAL A 41 3.14 3.21 13.05
CA VAL A 41 2.15 3.16 14.15
C VAL A 41 1.60 1.76 14.40
N CYS A 42 1.70 1.26 15.62
CA CYS A 42 1.33 -0.13 15.93
C CYS A 42 0.53 -0.25 17.23
N ASP A 43 -0.40 -1.21 17.28
CA ASP A 43 -1.02 -1.65 18.53
C ASP A 43 -0.11 -2.66 19.25
N THR A 44 0.73 -2.16 20.15
CA THR A 44 1.73 -2.92 20.92
C THR A 44 1.13 -3.71 22.10
N ARG A 45 -0.20 -3.77 22.24
CA ARG A 45 -0.82 -4.70 23.22
C ARG A 45 -0.74 -6.15 22.76
N HIS A 46 -0.39 -6.37 21.50
CA HIS A 46 -0.47 -7.66 20.84
C HIS A 46 0.88 -8.04 20.24
N PRO A 47 1.28 -9.31 20.33
CA PRO A 47 2.54 -9.80 19.78
C PRO A 47 2.71 -9.47 18.29
N ASP A 48 1.63 -9.49 17.51
CA ASP A 48 1.65 -9.15 16.08
C ASP A 48 2.10 -7.69 15.85
N GLY A 49 1.65 -6.77 16.71
CA GLY A 49 2.04 -5.36 16.67
C GLY A 49 3.52 -5.17 17.00
N ASP A 50 4.02 -5.84 18.04
CA ASP A 50 5.43 -5.78 18.43
C ASP A 50 6.34 -6.39 17.37
N ALA A 51 5.92 -7.51 16.79
CA ALA A 51 6.59 -8.19 15.69
C ALA A 51 6.71 -7.30 14.44
N PHE A 52 5.60 -6.70 14.04
CA PHE A 52 5.56 -5.77 12.91
C PHE A 52 6.42 -4.53 13.18
N LEU A 53 6.27 -3.90 14.36
CA LEU A 53 7.01 -2.70 14.73
C LEU A 53 8.52 -2.95 14.75
N THR A 54 8.96 -4.08 15.32
CA THR A 54 10.36 -4.51 15.32
C THR A 54 10.92 -4.63 13.91
N ALA A 55 10.11 -5.14 12.97
CA ALA A 55 10.52 -5.35 11.59
C ALA A 55 10.68 -4.04 10.80
N ILE A 56 9.90 -2.99 11.12
CA ILE A 56 9.89 -1.71 10.39
C ILE A 56 10.73 -0.61 11.03
N SER A 57 10.92 -0.66 12.34
CA SER A 57 11.59 0.41 13.10
C SER A 57 12.98 0.79 12.59
N PRO A 58 13.84 -0.14 12.09
CA PRO A 58 15.14 0.24 11.53
C PRO A 58 15.07 1.15 10.29
N ARG A 59 13.89 1.25 9.66
CA ARG A 59 13.64 2.08 8.48
C ARG A 59 12.70 3.26 8.75
N ALA A 60 11.92 3.21 9.84
CA ALA A 60 10.99 4.26 10.20
C ALA A 60 11.73 5.51 10.67
N TYR A 61 11.17 6.68 10.37
CA TYR A 61 11.65 7.93 10.94
C TYR A 61 11.36 7.99 12.45
N ARG A 62 10.14 7.60 12.83
CA ARG A 62 9.72 7.36 14.22
C ARG A 62 8.72 6.21 14.26
N SER A 63 8.67 5.57 15.43
CA SER A 63 7.83 4.41 15.74
C SER A 63 6.96 4.74 16.95
N HIS A 64 5.66 4.46 16.85
CA HIS A 64 4.65 4.82 17.84
C HIS A 64 3.83 3.58 18.24
N GLY A 65 3.71 3.34 19.55
CA GLY A 65 2.79 2.35 20.10
C GLY A 65 1.51 3.03 20.58
N VAL A 66 0.34 2.68 20.02
CA VAL A 66 -0.95 3.29 20.40
C VAL A 66 -1.60 2.63 21.63
N GLY A 67 -1.14 1.44 22.02
CA GLY A 67 -1.60 0.78 23.23
C GLY A 67 -3.12 0.62 23.28
N VAL A 68 -3.71 0.98 24.43
CA VAL A 68 -5.15 0.85 24.71
C VAL A 68 -6.02 1.96 24.09
N ASP A 69 -5.42 3.07 23.69
CA ASP A 69 -6.14 4.26 23.21
C ASP A 69 -6.03 4.40 21.69
N PRO A 70 -7.09 4.09 20.92
CA PRO A 70 -7.10 4.32 19.48
C PRO A 70 -6.88 5.79 19.10
N GLY A 71 -7.21 6.73 19.99
CA GLY A 71 -7.01 8.17 19.81
C GLY A 71 -5.54 8.59 19.79
N ALA A 72 -4.62 7.77 20.29
CA ALA A 72 -3.19 8.05 20.22
C ALA A 72 -2.67 8.17 18.78
N VAL A 73 -3.40 7.65 17.78
CA VAL A 73 -3.06 7.83 16.36
C VAL A 73 -3.22 9.28 15.89
N LEU A 74 -3.99 10.11 16.60
CA LEU A 74 -4.27 11.50 16.21
C LEU A 74 -3.00 12.35 16.14
N SER A 75 -2.14 12.27 17.16
CA SER A 75 -0.89 13.05 17.20
C SER A 75 0.08 12.60 16.11
N VAL A 76 0.19 11.29 15.89
CA VAL A 76 1.02 10.72 14.83
C VAL A 76 0.57 11.22 13.46
N MET A 77 -0.73 11.22 13.20
CA MET A 77 -1.26 11.69 11.93
C MET A 77 -1.08 13.20 11.76
N ALA A 78 -1.29 14.00 12.81
CA ALA A 78 -1.08 15.44 12.75
C ALA A 78 0.37 15.80 12.40
N ASP A 79 1.34 15.15 13.04
CA ASP A 79 2.77 15.34 12.75
C ASP A 79 3.13 14.87 11.33
N ALA A 80 2.59 13.72 10.91
CA ALA A 80 2.85 13.14 9.60
C ALA A 80 2.31 14.02 8.47
N THR A 81 1.05 14.46 8.56
CA THR A 81 0.39 15.25 7.53
C THR A 81 0.99 16.64 7.43
N ALA A 82 1.37 17.26 8.57
CA ALA A 82 2.09 18.53 8.58
C ALA A 82 3.46 18.42 7.86
N ALA A 83 4.13 17.28 7.97
CA ALA A 83 5.42 17.02 7.34
C ALA A 83 5.32 16.36 5.95
N GLY A 84 4.13 16.03 5.46
CA GLY A 84 3.93 15.28 4.21
C GLY A 84 4.57 13.88 4.21
N ARG A 85 4.72 13.25 5.39
CA ARG A 85 5.32 11.91 5.54
C ARG A 85 4.30 10.80 5.36
N VAL A 86 4.72 9.70 4.75
CA VAL A 86 3.92 8.47 4.69
C VAL A 86 3.75 7.89 6.09
N VAL A 87 2.60 7.27 6.35
CA VAL A 87 2.33 6.56 7.60
C VAL A 87 2.02 5.09 7.30
N LEU A 88 2.78 4.20 7.92
CA LEU A 88 2.56 2.76 7.92
C LEU A 88 2.00 2.36 9.28
N GLY A 89 1.00 1.48 9.30
CA GLY A 89 0.50 0.97 10.56
C GLY A 89 0.01 -0.47 10.56
N LEU A 90 -0.02 -1.05 11.76
CA LEU A 90 -0.71 -2.29 12.10
C LEU A 90 -1.51 -2.07 13.39
N THR A 91 -2.80 -1.82 13.26
CA THR A 91 -3.65 -1.36 14.36
C THR A 91 -4.99 -2.09 14.38
N THR A 92 -5.89 -1.70 15.29
CA THR A 92 -7.29 -2.12 15.24
C THR A 92 -8.06 -1.39 14.12
N PRO A 93 -9.20 -1.93 13.66
CA PRO A 93 -10.07 -1.25 12.69
C PRO A 93 -10.45 0.17 13.11
N THR A 94 -10.70 0.40 14.41
CA THR A 94 -11.05 1.72 14.95
C THR A 94 -9.92 2.73 14.80
N ALA A 95 -8.69 2.38 15.18
CA ALA A 95 -7.54 3.27 15.04
C ALA A 95 -7.26 3.59 13.56
N PHE A 96 -7.42 2.61 12.67
CA PHE A 96 -7.31 2.83 11.22
C PHE A 96 -8.38 3.79 10.68
N MET A 97 -9.65 3.66 11.10
CA MET A 97 -10.70 4.61 10.71
C MET A 97 -10.35 6.05 11.13
N ILE A 98 -9.92 6.24 12.38
CA ILE A 98 -9.50 7.55 12.89
C ILE A 98 -8.36 8.10 12.02
N ALA A 99 -7.32 7.29 11.76
CA ALA A 99 -6.19 7.70 10.94
C ALA A 99 -6.63 8.16 9.54
N ARG A 100 -7.52 7.40 8.88
CA ARG A 100 -8.06 7.78 7.56
C ARG A 100 -8.85 9.08 7.58
N GLN A 101 -9.73 9.25 8.55
CA GLN A 101 -10.56 10.46 8.66
C GLN A 101 -9.72 11.70 8.89
N VAL A 102 -8.66 11.59 9.69
CA VAL A 102 -7.72 12.70 9.95
C VAL A 102 -6.85 12.98 8.74
N ALA A 103 -6.41 11.97 8.01
CA ALA A 103 -5.50 12.15 6.87
C ALA A 103 -6.20 12.75 5.64
N ALA A 104 -7.46 12.38 5.39
CA ALA A 104 -8.17 12.71 4.15
C ALA A 104 -8.23 14.22 3.82
N PRO A 105 -8.51 15.14 4.77
CA PRO A 105 -8.48 16.59 4.52
C PRO A 105 -7.11 17.12 4.07
N HIS A 106 -6.02 16.38 4.33
CA HIS A 106 -4.66 16.76 3.95
C HIS A 106 -4.20 16.13 2.62
N GLY A 107 -5.13 15.58 1.83
CA GLY A 107 -4.81 14.98 0.53
C GLY A 107 -4.12 13.62 0.62
N TYR A 108 -4.26 12.93 1.75
CA TYR A 108 -3.76 11.57 1.90
C TYR A 108 -4.79 10.57 1.37
N GLY A 109 -4.30 9.56 0.66
CA GLY A 109 -5.09 8.43 0.22
C GLY A 109 -4.53 7.09 0.73
N LEU A 110 -5.29 6.03 0.44
CA LEU A 110 -5.00 4.68 0.89
C LEU A 110 -4.19 3.94 -0.17
N ALA A 111 -2.89 3.76 0.08
CA ALA A 111 -1.99 3.05 -0.82
C ALA A 111 -1.97 1.53 -0.57
N PHE A 112 -2.31 1.12 0.65
CA PHE A 112 -2.46 -0.29 1.02
C PHE A 112 -3.39 -0.45 2.22
N GLN A 113 -4.12 -1.56 2.25
CA GLN A 113 -4.87 -2.04 3.41
C GLN A 113 -4.84 -3.57 3.44
N GLY A 114 -4.51 -4.16 4.58
CA GLY A 114 -4.66 -5.58 4.86
C GLY A 114 -5.52 -5.80 6.09
N GLU A 115 -6.65 -6.48 5.95
CA GLU A 115 -7.45 -6.96 7.08
C GLU A 115 -6.98 -8.38 7.44
N HIS A 116 -6.76 -8.64 8.73
CA HIS A 116 -6.20 -9.88 9.25
C HIS A 116 -7.11 -10.42 10.34
N ASP A 117 -7.70 -11.58 10.10
CA ASP A 117 -8.65 -12.20 11.02
C ASP A 117 -8.28 -13.64 11.32
N TYR A 118 -8.09 -13.96 12.60
CA TYR A 118 -7.78 -15.33 13.01
C TYR A 118 -9.08 -16.14 13.06
N LEU A 119 -9.15 -17.16 12.21
CA LEU A 119 -10.30 -18.06 12.10
C LEU A 119 -10.01 -19.35 12.86
N GLY A 120 -10.64 -19.56 14.01
CA GLY A 120 -10.42 -20.77 14.81
C GLY A 120 -9.05 -20.77 15.50
N LYS A 121 -8.35 -21.91 15.53
CA LYS A 121 -7.13 -22.08 16.34
C LYS A 121 -5.82 -21.90 15.56
N ASP A 122 -5.85 -22.13 14.26
CA ASP A 122 -4.65 -22.32 13.44
C ASP A 122 -4.78 -21.74 12.02
N ARG A 123 -5.81 -20.92 11.77
CA ARG A 123 -6.00 -20.26 10.48
C ARG A 123 -6.02 -18.76 10.63
N LEU A 124 -5.43 -18.09 9.66
CA LEU A 124 -5.46 -16.65 9.50
C LEU A 124 -5.95 -16.31 8.10
N HIS A 125 -6.98 -15.49 8.04
CA HIS A 125 -7.53 -14.96 6.81
C HIS A 125 -6.96 -13.56 6.58
N HIS A 126 -6.40 -13.33 5.39
CA HIS A 126 -5.96 -12.01 4.96
C HIS A 126 -6.82 -11.52 3.81
N ARG A 127 -7.31 -10.29 3.92
CA ARG A 127 -7.92 -9.55 2.82
C ARG A 127 -7.10 -8.31 2.52
N LEU A 128 -6.44 -8.30 1.37
CA LEU A 128 -5.48 -7.30 0.96
C LEU A 128 -6.07 -6.40 -0.13
N ARG A 129 -5.75 -5.11 -0.06
CA ARG A 129 -6.06 -4.09 -1.07
C ARG A 129 -4.81 -3.26 -1.32
N GLY A 130 -4.45 -3.08 -2.58
CA GLY A 130 -3.22 -2.37 -2.96
C GLY A 130 -3.10 -2.20 -4.47
N ASP A 131 -1.90 -1.87 -4.95
CA ASP A 131 -1.58 -1.77 -6.38
C ASP A 131 -1.38 -3.18 -6.97
N GLU A 132 -2.09 -3.48 -8.06
CA GLU A 132 -2.02 -4.74 -8.80
C GLU A 132 -0.59 -5.15 -9.16
N ALA A 133 0.31 -4.18 -9.36
CA ALA A 133 1.70 -4.41 -9.75
C ALA A 133 2.52 -5.25 -8.74
N TRP A 134 2.12 -5.30 -7.46
CA TRP A 134 2.83 -6.05 -6.42
C TRP A 134 1.91 -6.82 -5.47
N LEU A 135 0.59 -6.63 -5.55
CA LEU A 135 -0.35 -7.25 -4.61
C LEU A 135 -0.29 -8.79 -4.64
N GLY A 136 -0.12 -9.39 -5.83
CA GLY A 136 -0.01 -10.84 -5.98
C GLY A 136 1.23 -11.45 -5.32
N GLU A 137 2.36 -10.76 -5.41
CA GLU A 137 3.60 -11.18 -4.75
C GLU A 137 3.47 -11.07 -3.23
N LEU A 138 2.86 -9.98 -2.74
CA LEU A 138 2.60 -9.83 -1.30
C LEU A 138 1.64 -10.90 -0.78
N ALA A 139 0.58 -11.23 -1.53
CA ALA A 139 -0.33 -12.31 -1.15
C ALA A 139 0.40 -13.65 -1.06
N THR A 140 1.21 -13.98 -2.07
CA THR A 140 2.03 -15.20 -2.06
C THR A 140 2.98 -15.22 -0.86
N LEU A 141 3.63 -14.09 -0.54
CA LEU A 141 4.49 -13.99 0.63
C LEU A 141 3.73 -14.32 1.92
N LEU A 142 2.55 -13.72 2.12
CA LEU A 142 1.76 -13.89 3.34
C LEU A 142 1.20 -15.30 3.48
N GLU A 143 0.82 -15.94 2.36
CA GLU A 143 0.38 -17.34 2.34
C GLU A 143 1.43 -18.29 2.93
N HIS A 144 2.72 -17.99 2.70
CA HIS A 144 3.85 -18.80 3.15
C HIS A 144 4.52 -18.28 4.44
N SER A 145 4.03 -17.19 5.02
CA SER A 145 4.68 -16.56 6.18
C SER A 145 4.29 -17.17 7.53
N ALA A 146 3.16 -17.87 7.60
CA ALA A 146 2.61 -18.44 8.84
C ALA A 146 2.64 -17.41 9.99
N ASP A 147 3.14 -17.79 11.17
CA ASP A 147 3.27 -16.91 12.34
C ASP A 147 4.20 -15.69 12.12
N ALA A 148 5.06 -15.73 11.10
CA ALA A 148 5.97 -14.64 10.78
C ALA A 148 5.33 -13.57 9.87
N TRP A 149 4.02 -13.66 9.61
CA TRP A 149 3.29 -12.73 8.76
C TRP A 149 3.45 -11.26 9.17
N PRO A 150 3.46 -10.85 10.47
CA PRO A 150 3.60 -9.44 10.82
C PRO A 150 4.99 -8.91 10.43
N GLN A 151 6.05 -9.70 10.67
CA GLN A 151 7.41 -9.31 10.29
C GLN A 151 7.58 -9.26 8.76
N ALA A 152 7.06 -10.26 8.05
CA ALA A 152 7.11 -10.34 6.59
C ALA A 152 6.39 -9.14 5.95
N LEU A 153 5.21 -8.80 6.46
CA LEU A 153 4.43 -7.66 6.02
C LEU A 153 5.17 -6.35 6.27
N GLY A 154 5.64 -6.12 7.50
CA GLY A 154 6.36 -4.90 7.86
C GLY A 154 7.57 -4.63 6.96
N ARG A 155 8.43 -5.65 6.77
CA ARG A 155 9.62 -5.52 5.89
C ARG A 155 9.26 -5.17 4.45
N THR A 156 8.18 -5.76 3.96
CA THR A 156 7.73 -5.60 2.58
C THR A 156 7.12 -4.23 2.37
N LEU A 157 6.16 -3.83 3.21
CA LEU A 157 5.50 -2.52 3.10
C LEU A 157 6.49 -1.36 3.22
N ALA A 158 7.50 -1.45 4.10
CA ALA A 158 8.53 -0.42 4.24
C ALA A 158 9.41 -0.24 2.99
N GLY A 159 9.32 -1.14 2.00
CA GLY A 159 10.09 -1.08 0.75
C GLY A 159 9.27 -0.79 -0.50
N LEU A 160 7.94 -0.77 -0.42
CA LEU A 160 7.05 -0.63 -1.57
C LEU A 160 6.79 0.84 -1.94
N PRO A 161 6.43 1.14 -3.20
CA PRO A 161 5.89 2.45 -3.58
C PRO A 161 4.53 2.71 -2.91
N ALA A 162 4.32 3.95 -2.47
CA ALA A 162 3.09 4.40 -1.82
C ALA A 162 2.50 5.64 -2.53
N ASP A 163 2.63 5.70 -3.86
CA ASP A 163 2.31 6.86 -4.69
C ASP A 163 0.96 6.74 -5.43
N ARG A 164 0.19 5.67 -5.17
CA ARG A 164 -1.09 5.37 -5.83
C ARG A 164 -2.12 4.85 -4.85
N GLU A 165 -3.40 5.02 -5.19
CA GLU A 165 -4.51 4.39 -4.48
C GLU A 165 -4.58 2.88 -4.76
N CYS A 166 -5.20 2.15 -3.84
CA CYS A 166 -5.53 0.73 -4.02
C CYS A 166 -6.40 0.51 -5.27
N THR A 167 -5.93 -0.29 -6.22
CA THR A 167 -6.65 -0.65 -7.46
C THR A 167 -7.15 -2.09 -7.48
N ALA A 168 -6.52 -2.98 -6.71
CA ALA A 168 -6.80 -4.40 -6.69
C ALA A 168 -7.14 -4.90 -5.27
N THR A 169 -7.80 -6.07 -5.21
CA THR A 169 -8.12 -6.77 -3.96
C THR A 169 -7.79 -8.25 -4.12
N GLN A 170 -7.22 -8.84 -3.07
CA GLN A 170 -6.92 -10.27 -3.01
C GLN A 170 -7.24 -10.81 -1.61
N ALA A 171 -7.70 -12.06 -1.55
CA ALA A 171 -7.92 -12.75 -0.28
C ALA A 171 -7.15 -14.06 -0.29
N ILE A 172 -6.53 -14.39 0.84
CA ILE A 172 -5.76 -15.62 1.04
C ILE A 172 -6.04 -16.15 2.45
N ASP A 173 -5.88 -17.46 2.60
CA ASP A 173 -5.88 -18.13 3.89
C ASP A 173 -4.51 -18.76 4.12
N CYS A 174 -4.00 -18.68 5.33
CA CYS A 174 -2.77 -19.38 5.70
C CYS A 174 -2.91 -20.04 7.08
N VAL A 175 -1.97 -20.93 7.36
CA VAL A 175 -1.84 -21.57 8.67
C VAL A 175 -1.00 -20.65 9.56
N ALA A 176 -1.59 -20.16 10.64
CA ALA A 176 -0.88 -19.37 11.65
C ALA A 176 -1.48 -19.66 13.02
N ARG A 177 -0.61 -19.82 14.03
CA ARG A 177 -1.04 -20.10 15.40
C ARG A 177 -1.76 -18.88 15.94
N HIS A 178 -2.99 -19.10 16.41
CA HIS A 178 -3.76 -18.06 17.05
C HIS A 178 -3.07 -17.66 18.39
N PRO A 179 -2.69 -16.38 18.58
CA PRO A 179 -2.06 -15.96 19.82
C PRO A 179 -3.02 -16.14 21.01
N PRO A 180 -2.51 -16.44 22.22
CA PRO A 180 -3.36 -16.58 23.40
C PRO A 180 -4.12 -15.28 23.68
N GLY A 181 -5.43 -15.40 23.95
CA GLY A 181 -6.34 -14.26 24.11
C GLY A 181 -7.31 -14.11 22.93
N LYS A 182 -8.13 -13.06 22.93
CA LYS A 182 -8.96 -12.67 21.77
C LYS A 182 -8.34 -11.43 21.14
N PRO A 183 -7.40 -11.57 20.20
CA PRO A 183 -6.77 -10.40 19.57
C PRO A 183 -7.84 -9.60 18.83
N GLY A 184 -8.83 -10.25 18.22
CA GLY A 184 -9.75 -9.60 17.29
C GLY A 184 -9.04 -9.18 16.02
N GLN A 185 -9.80 -8.63 15.07
CA GLN A 185 -9.28 -8.26 13.75
C GLN A 185 -8.14 -7.22 13.86
N ARG A 186 -7.14 -7.36 13.00
CA ARG A 186 -6.08 -6.37 12.80
C ARG A 186 -6.16 -5.78 11.40
N VAL A 187 -5.75 -4.53 11.28
CA VAL A 187 -5.67 -3.85 10.00
C VAL A 187 -4.27 -3.30 9.84
N SER A 188 -3.56 -3.78 8.83
CA SER A 188 -2.35 -3.14 8.31
C SER A 188 -2.73 -2.13 7.24
N TRP A 189 -1.98 -1.05 7.14
CA TRP A 189 -2.32 0.03 6.20
C TRP A 189 -1.13 0.93 5.87
N VAL A 190 -1.24 1.60 4.72
CA VAL A 190 -0.33 2.65 4.27
C VAL A 190 -1.17 3.86 3.84
N LEU A 191 -0.96 4.99 4.51
CA LEU A 191 -1.52 6.28 4.13
C LEU A 191 -0.40 7.19 3.61
N ALA A 192 -0.59 7.76 2.44
CA ALA A 192 0.41 8.59 1.78
C ALA A 192 -0.23 9.81 1.14
N PRO A 193 0.51 10.93 0.98
CA PRO A 193 0.06 12.04 0.17
C PRO A 193 -0.08 11.58 -1.28
N LEU A 194 -1.31 11.54 -1.79
CA LEU A 194 -1.56 11.15 -3.16
C LEU A 194 -1.82 12.42 -3.97
N ARG A 195 -1.18 12.51 -5.13
CA ARG A 195 -1.41 13.63 -6.03
C ARG A 195 -2.79 13.44 -6.68
N ALA A 196 -3.67 14.42 -6.47
CA ALA A 196 -4.89 14.59 -7.24
C ALA A 196 -4.58 14.89 -8.71
#